data_AF-A0A0R0ANS5-F1
#
_entry.id   AF-A0A0R0ANS5-F1
#
_cell.length_a   1.000
_cell.length_b   1.000
_cell.length_c   1.000
_cell.angle_alpha   90.00
_cell.angle_beta   90.00
_cell.angle_gamma   90.00
#
_symmetry.space_group_name_H-M   'P 1'
#
loop_
_entity.id
_entity.type
_entity.pdbx_description
1 polymer ?
#
loop_
_entity_poly.entity_id
_entity_poly.type
_entity_poly.pdbx_seq_one_letter_code
_entity_poly.pdbx_strand_id
1 'polypeptide(L)'
;MSQLRRSPTLLCLALLPLFAAPIAHAKDDHWTFEVAAGAGATPRYSGSKEYQASPMLSFDVTSPGGWFLGTSGIGWGTSIGEHTRVRAYVGASGIRKDKDSLLGGSDFLLGMGDIDARPLVGISAGYTLGEAVLSGSWQFTRKDEDKAENGLATQQLHLNLTMPLFDLAGGVVSGSVSTDYGNRGYMQTWYGVSPEQAARTGFAEHKPKAGLVSAGVGLKWSHRVGRNGNWYIAAEGTRLLGDAADSPIVQKPNQFGLMSGYTHRF
;
A
#
# COMPACT_ATOMS: atom_id res chain seq x y z
N MET A 1 21.79 8.68 -35.78
CA MET A 1 22.18 9.08 -34.41
C MET A 1 20.98 8.82 -33.50
N SER A 2 20.92 7.63 -32.88
CA SER A 2 19.81 7.20 -32.03
C SER A 2 20.11 7.55 -30.56
N GLN A 3 19.36 8.49 -30.00
CA GLN A 3 19.43 8.83 -28.58
C GLN A 3 18.58 7.84 -27.78
N LEU A 4 19.22 6.81 -27.23
CA LEU A 4 18.65 5.93 -26.20
C LEU A 4 18.55 6.72 -24.89
N ARG A 5 17.37 7.27 -24.60
CA ARG A 5 17.06 7.83 -23.28
C ARG A 5 16.82 6.66 -22.31
N ARG A 6 17.87 6.27 -21.58
CA ARG A 6 17.74 5.39 -20.41
C ARG A 6 17.22 6.23 -19.24
N SER A 7 15.94 6.09 -18.92
CA SER A 7 15.37 6.64 -17.69
C SER A 7 15.87 5.83 -16.49
N PRO A 8 16.20 6.46 -15.35
CA PRO A 8 16.60 5.75 -14.15
C PRO A 8 15.39 4.99 -13.59
N THR A 9 15.56 3.67 -13.43
CA THR A 9 14.55 2.78 -12.86
C THR A 9 14.47 3.01 -11.35
N LEU A 10 13.53 3.82 -10.91
CA LEU A 10 13.17 3.92 -9.49
C LEU A 10 12.38 2.66 -9.10
N LEU A 11 12.94 1.91 -8.16
CA LEU A 11 12.39 0.68 -7.62
C LEU A 11 11.21 1.01 -6.69
N CYS A 12 10.00 1.17 -7.22
CA CYS A 12 8.81 1.40 -6.41
C CYS A 12 8.06 0.09 -6.19
N LEU A 13 8.21 -0.47 -4.99
CA LEU A 13 7.45 -1.60 -4.48
C LEU A 13 5.98 -1.20 -4.31
N ALA A 14 5.05 -1.97 -4.87
CA ALA A 14 3.62 -1.80 -4.61
C ALA A 14 3.32 -1.93 -3.11
N LEU A 15 2.48 -1.03 -2.59
CA LEU A 15 2.16 -0.88 -1.18
C LEU A 15 1.75 -2.21 -0.53
N LEU A 16 2.58 -2.68 0.38
CA LEU A 16 2.08 -3.32 1.60
C LEU A 16 1.80 -2.18 2.59
N PRO A 17 0.65 -2.17 3.28
CA PRO A 17 0.51 -1.33 4.46
C PRO A 17 1.57 -1.83 5.44
N LEU A 18 2.68 -1.09 5.55
CA LEU A 18 3.64 -1.35 6.60
C LEU A 18 2.85 -1.15 7.89
N PHE A 19 2.55 -2.24 8.59
CA PHE A 19 2.19 -2.20 10.00
C PHE A 19 3.39 -1.66 10.76
N ALA A 20 3.64 -0.35 10.68
CA ALA A 20 4.41 0.33 11.69
C ALA A 20 3.57 0.15 12.96
N ALA A 21 3.99 -0.78 13.82
CA ALA A 21 3.43 -0.85 15.16
C ALA A 21 3.59 0.55 15.75
N PRO A 22 2.54 1.14 16.34
CA PRO A 22 2.73 2.38 17.06
C PRO A 22 3.56 2.03 18.28
N ILE A 23 4.88 2.20 18.19
CA ILE A 23 5.65 2.40 19.39
C ILE A 23 5.21 3.77 19.89
N ALA A 24 4.50 3.77 21.01
CA ALA A 24 4.15 4.98 21.72
C ALA A 24 5.46 5.76 21.96
N HIS A 25 5.54 6.93 21.36
CA HIS A 25 6.68 7.82 21.56
C HIS A 25 6.19 9.22 21.81
N ALA A 26 6.68 9.76 22.94
CA ALA A 26 6.74 11.17 23.25
C ALA A 26 7.36 11.93 22.06
N LYS A 27 7.13 13.25 22.01
CA LYS A 27 7.79 14.14 21.05
C LYS A 27 9.30 13.85 21.09
N ASP A 28 9.81 13.18 20.06
CA ASP A 28 11.22 12.78 20.02
C ASP A 28 12.04 14.07 19.80
N ASP A 29 12.84 14.47 20.80
CA ASP A 29 13.70 15.66 20.70
C ASP A 29 14.98 15.40 19.86
N HIS A 30 15.06 14.25 19.19
CA HIS A 30 16.20 13.80 18.40
C HIS A 30 15.76 13.24 17.04
N TRP A 31 16.70 13.20 16.10
CA TRP A 31 16.46 12.55 14.81
C TRP A 31 16.33 11.04 15.02
N THR A 32 15.33 10.45 14.37
CA THR A 32 15.12 9.01 14.34
C THR A 32 15.38 8.50 12.93
N PHE A 33 16.17 7.44 12.81
CA PHE A 33 16.42 6.76 11.54
C PHE A 33 15.94 5.31 11.65
N GLU A 34 15.06 4.89 10.76
CA GLU A 34 14.58 3.52 10.68
C GLU A 34 14.92 2.94 9.31
N VAL A 35 15.41 1.70 9.32
CA VAL A 35 15.58 0.88 8.11
C VAL A 35 14.86 -0.44 8.32
N ALA A 36 14.20 -0.94 7.27
CA ALA A 36 13.64 -2.28 7.29
C ALA A 36 13.99 -3.03 6.01
N ALA A 37 14.19 -4.34 6.17
CA ALA A 37 14.43 -5.27 5.08
C ALA A 37 13.64 -6.55 5.32
N GLY A 38 13.13 -7.15 4.25
CA GLY A 38 12.32 -8.36 4.33
C GLY A 38 12.03 -8.93 2.96
N ALA A 39 11.11 -9.88 2.93
CA ALA A 39 10.54 -10.41 1.71
C ALA A 39 9.09 -10.82 1.96
N GLY A 40 8.29 -10.78 0.90
CA GLY A 40 6.92 -11.24 0.95
C GLY A 40 6.48 -11.90 -0.34
N ALA A 41 5.47 -12.75 -0.23
CA ALA A 41 4.73 -13.32 -1.34
C ALA A 41 3.33 -12.70 -1.37
N THR A 42 3.02 -12.00 -2.45
CA THR A 42 1.74 -11.30 -2.64
C THR A 42 1.25 -11.50 -4.08
N PRO A 43 -0.04 -11.25 -4.36
CA PRO A 43 -0.54 -11.29 -5.73
C PRO A 43 0.23 -10.31 -6.61
N ARG A 44 0.51 -10.68 -7.86
CA ARG A 44 1.29 -9.83 -8.79
C ARG A 44 0.61 -8.50 -9.13
N TYR A 45 -0.71 -8.45 -8.98
CA TYR A 45 -1.55 -7.27 -9.03
C TYR A 45 -2.86 -7.54 -8.27
N SER A 46 -3.64 -6.50 -7.96
CA SER A 46 -4.94 -6.63 -7.28
C SER A 46 -5.92 -7.47 -8.12
N GLY A 47 -6.40 -8.57 -7.57
CA GLY A 47 -7.22 -9.59 -8.26
C GLY A 47 -6.47 -10.69 -9.02
N SER A 48 -5.13 -10.71 -9.01
CA SER A 48 -4.36 -11.77 -9.66
C SER A 48 -4.53 -13.13 -8.97
N LYS A 49 -4.53 -14.20 -9.77
CA LYS A 49 -4.32 -15.58 -9.27
C LYS A 49 -2.84 -15.94 -9.14
N GLU A 50 -1.97 -15.17 -9.78
CA GLU A 50 -0.52 -15.36 -9.77
C GLU A 50 0.08 -14.59 -8.60
N TYR A 51 1.09 -15.20 -7.98
CA TYR A 51 1.83 -14.64 -6.85
C TYR A 51 3.28 -14.43 -7.22
N GLN A 52 3.90 -13.43 -6.62
CA GLN A 52 5.34 -13.21 -6.72
C GLN A 52 5.94 -13.03 -5.33
N ALA A 53 7.12 -13.63 -5.14
CA ALA A 53 7.98 -13.31 -4.03
C ALA A 53 8.84 -12.10 -4.42
N SER A 54 8.97 -11.11 -3.53
CA SER A 54 9.78 -9.92 -3.78
C SER A 54 10.47 -9.44 -2.51
N PRO A 55 11.71 -8.94 -2.61
CA PRO A 55 12.36 -8.29 -1.48
C PRO A 55 11.61 -7.00 -1.13
N MET A 56 11.57 -6.68 0.15
CA MET A 56 11.01 -5.46 0.68
C MET A 56 12.10 -4.68 1.37
N LEU A 57 12.25 -3.41 1.00
CA LEU A 57 13.18 -2.49 1.64
C LEU A 57 12.41 -1.21 1.96
N SER A 58 12.56 -0.71 3.18
CA SER A 58 12.04 0.60 3.56
C SER A 58 13.01 1.35 4.43
N PHE A 59 12.87 2.66 4.43
CA PHE A 59 13.54 3.54 5.37
C PHE A 59 12.59 4.69 5.74
N ASP A 60 12.78 5.23 6.93
CA ASP A 60 12.11 6.44 7.40
C ASP A 60 13.12 7.25 8.22
N VAL A 61 13.16 8.55 7.96
CA VAL A 61 13.94 9.51 8.73
C VAL A 61 12.95 10.53 9.27
N THR A 62 12.89 10.69 10.57
CA THR A 62 12.00 11.64 11.25
C THR A 62 12.82 12.63 12.07
N SER A 63 12.55 13.90 11.88
CA SER A 63 13.16 15.01 12.62
C SER A 63 12.41 15.30 13.93
N PRO A 64 13.04 15.99 14.90
CA PRO A 64 12.36 16.39 16.14
C PRO A 64 11.12 17.27 15.93
N GLY A 65 11.09 18.00 14.81
CA GLY A 65 9.98 18.86 14.42
C GLY A 65 8.83 18.14 13.74
N GLY A 66 8.88 16.81 13.58
CA GLY A 66 7.84 16.02 12.93
C GLY A 66 7.93 15.93 11.40
N TRP A 67 8.91 16.59 10.77
CA TRP A 67 9.22 16.37 9.36
C TRP A 67 9.79 14.98 9.16
N PHE A 68 9.34 14.29 8.11
CA PHE A 68 9.84 12.97 7.78
C PHE A 68 10.13 12.81 6.28
N LEU A 69 11.05 11.90 5.97
CA LEU A 69 11.34 11.41 4.64
C LEU A 69 11.48 9.89 4.71
N GLY A 70 10.74 9.17 3.87
CA GLY A 70 10.85 7.72 3.79
C GLY A 70 10.34 7.17 2.47
N THR A 71 10.20 5.85 2.38
CA THR A 71 9.67 5.19 1.19
C THR A 71 8.23 5.58 0.85
N SER A 72 7.44 6.02 1.84
CA SER A 72 6.09 6.56 1.61
C SER A 72 6.09 7.99 1.03
N GLY A 73 7.25 8.65 0.99
CA GLY A 73 7.40 10.03 0.55
C GLY A 73 7.91 10.96 1.65
N ILE A 74 7.69 12.25 1.45
CA ILE A 74 8.10 13.33 2.35
C ILE A 74 6.87 14.00 2.95
N GLY A 75 6.93 14.36 4.23
CA GLY A 75 5.80 14.97 4.88
C GLY A 75 6.10 15.51 6.27
N TRP A 76 5.03 15.82 6.97
CA TRP A 76 5.07 16.28 8.34
C TRP A 76 4.01 15.55 9.17
N GLY A 77 4.33 15.23 10.41
CA GLY A 77 3.42 14.60 11.35
C GLY A 77 3.55 15.16 12.75
N THR A 78 2.47 15.04 13.51
CA THR A 78 2.43 15.45 14.91
C THR A 78 1.46 14.59 15.70
N SER A 79 1.55 14.69 17.02
CA SER A 79 0.55 14.15 17.94
C SER A 79 -0.39 15.27 18.39
N ILE A 80 -1.69 14.98 18.44
CA ILE A 80 -2.73 15.84 18.99
C ILE A 80 -3.25 15.17 20.26
N GLY A 81 -2.89 15.72 21.41
CA GLY A 81 -3.09 15.05 22.70
C GLY A 81 -2.27 13.77 22.79
N GLU A 82 -2.69 12.85 23.65
CA GLU A 82 -1.95 11.61 23.95
C GLU A 82 -2.29 10.45 23.00
N HIS A 83 -3.45 10.50 22.36
CA HIS A 83 -4.01 9.36 21.62
C HIS A 83 -4.03 9.55 20.11
N THR A 84 -3.92 10.78 19.61
CA THR A 84 -4.08 11.06 18.18
C THR A 84 -2.75 11.36 17.54
N ARG A 85 -2.43 10.69 16.42
CA ARG A 85 -1.31 11.03 15.56
C ARG A 85 -1.85 11.40 14.18
N VAL A 86 -1.33 12.47 13.60
CA VAL A 86 -1.68 12.91 12.24
C VAL A 86 -0.44 13.09 11.39
N ARG A 87 -0.54 12.79 10.09
CA ARG A 87 0.52 13.05 9.10
C ARG A 87 -0.09 13.61 7.83
N ALA A 88 0.59 14.55 7.20
CA ALA A 88 0.33 14.99 5.83
C ALA A 88 1.61 14.78 5.00
N TYR A 89 1.47 14.32 3.76
CA TYR A 89 2.62 13.94 2.94
C TYR A 89 2.38 14.06 1.45
N VAL A 90 3.48 14.11 0.72
CA VAL A 90 3.53 13.93 -0.72
C VAL A 90 4.40 12.72 -1.05
N GLY A 91 3.96 11.91 -1.99
CA GLY A 91 4.62 10.65 -2.35
C GLY A 91 4.31 10.23 -3.78
N ALA A 92 4.47 8.95 -4.06
CA ALA A 92 4.15 8.33 -5.35
C ALA A 92 2.96 7.38 -5.19
N SER A 93 2.06 7.37 -6.17
CA SER A 93 0.99 6.38 -6.26
C SER A 93 1.53 4.98 -6.56
N GLY A 94 0.68 3.97 -6.34
CA GLY A 94 0.96 2.61 -6.81
C GLY A 94 1.10 2.51 -8.33
N ILE A 95 1.66 1.39 -8.76
CA ILE A 95 1.88 1.03 -10.17
C ILE A 95 1.24 -0.31 -10.49
N ARG A 96 0.95 -0.55 -11.78
CA ARG A 96 0.56 -1.86 -12.31
C ARG A 96 1.11 -1.99 -13.72
N LYS A 97 1.90 -3.03 -13.97
CA LYS A 97 2.34 -3.36 -15.33
C LYS A 97 1.32 -4.24 -16.04
N ASP A 98 1.20 -4.05 -17.34
CA ASP A 98 0.30 -4.83 -18.20
C ASP A 98 0.87 -6.18 -18.63
N LYS A 99 2.11 -6.48 -18.22
CA LYS A 99 2.82 -7.73 -18.50
C LYS A 99 3.61 -8.19 -17.29
N ASP A 100 4.10 -9.42 -17.34
CA ASP A 100 4.98 -9.94 -16.31
C ASP A 100 6.25 -9.07 -16.17
N SER A 101 6.53 -8.61 -14.94
CA SER A 101 7.73 -7.85 -14.59
C SER A 101 8.12 -8.04 -13.13
N LEU A 102 9.37 -7.72 -12.80
CA LEU A 102 9.88 -7.71 -11.42
C LEU A 102 9.10 -6.77 -10.48
N LEU A 103 8.42 -5.75 -11.03
CA LEU A 103 7.66 -4.76 -10.28
C LEU A 103 6.17 -5.12 -10.16
N GLY A 104 5.78 -6.34 -10.51
CA GLY A 104 4.37 -6.75 -10.61
C GLY A 104 3.86 -6.74 -12.04
N GLY A 105 2.56 -6.96 -12.19
CA GLY A 105 1.90 -7.19 -13.47
C GLY A 105 1.81 -8.66 -13.84
N SER A 106 1.11 -8.96 -14.94
CA SER A 106 0.86 -10.32 -15.42
C SER A 106 0.57 -10.25 -16.91
N ASP A 107 0.98 -11.26 -17.66
CA ASP A 107 0.67 -11.37 -19.09
C ASP A 107 -0.83 -11.50 -19.37
N PHE A 108 -1.62 -11.81 -18.34
CA PHE A 108 -3.08 -11.72 -18.40
C PHE A 108 -3.57 -10.28 -18.69
N LEU A 109 -2.77 -9.26 -18.39
CA LEU A 109 -3.14 -7.86 -18.58
C LEU A 109 -2.64 -7.29 -19.92
N LEU A 110 -2.02 -8.09 -20.80
CA LEU A 110 -1.38 -7.61 -22.01
C LEU A 110 -2.33 -6.76 -22.86
N GLY A 111 -1.96 -5.51 -23.13
CA GLY A 111 -2.77 -4.57 -23.91
C GLY A 111 -3.70 -3.66 -23.10
N MET A 112 -3.82 -3.89 -21.78
CA MET A 112 -4.49 -2.97 -20.86
C MET A 112 -3.70 -1.67 -20.66
N GLY A 113 -2.39 -1.70 -20.92
CA GLY A 113 -1.49 -0.59 -20.66
C GLY A 113 -1.13 -0.46 -19.18
N ASP A 114 -0.01 0.20 -18.93
CA ASP A 114 0.53 0.40 -17.59
C ASP A 114 -0.24 1.47 -16.82
N ILE A 115 -0.37 1.26 -15.50
CA ILE A 115 -0.61 2.32 -14.52
C ILE A 115 0.76 2.74 -13.99
N ASP A 116 1.18 3.95 -14.30
CA ASP A 116 2.46 4.48 -13.85
C ASP A 116 2.34 5.23 -12.52
N ALA A 117 3.49 5.36 -11.84
CA ALA A 117 3.60 6.08 -10.59
C ALA A 117 3.35 7.57 -10.85
N ARG A 118 2.49 8.17 -10.04
CA ARG A 118 2.08 9.57 -10.19
C ARG A 118 2.22 10.32 -8.86
N PRO A 119 2.42 11.65 -8.89
CA PRO A 119 2.45 12.45 -7.69
C PRO A 119 1.16 12.28 -6.88
N LEU A 120 1.33 11.94 -5.61
CA LEU A 120 0.28 11.68 -4.64
C LEU A 120 0.41 12.67 -3.48
N VAL A 121 -0.73 13.15 -2.99
CA VAL A 121 -0.83 13.86 -1.71
C VAL A 121 -1.68 13.00 -0.77
N GLY A 122 -1.30 12.95 0.50
CA GLY A 122 -1.95 12.10 1.48
C GLY A 122 -2.06 12.74 2.84
N ILE A 123 -3.13 12.38 3.56
CA ILE A 123 -3.33 12.69 4.96
C ILE A 123 -3.64 11.38 5.66
N SER A 124 -3.07 11.15 6.83
CA SER A 124 -3.37 9.99 7.66
C SER A 124 -3.54 10.40 9.12
N ALA A 125 -4.39 9.67 9.82
CA ALA A 125 -4.61 9.83 11.25
C ALA A 125 -4.67 8.45 11.91
N GLY A 126 -4.17 8.37 13.14
CA GLY A 126 -4.30 7.22 14.02
C GLY A 126 -4.80 7.67 15.38
N TYR A 127 -5.69 6.90 15.99
CA TYR A 127 -6.25 7.11 17.30
C TYR A 127 -6.09 5.85 18.15
N THR A 128 -5.34 5.96 19.24
CA THR A 128 -5.14 4.87 20.20
C THR A 128 -6.34 4.80 21.16
N LEU A 129 -7.08 3.70 21.09
CA LEU A 129 -8.25 3.40 21.93
C LEU A 129 -7.92 2.21 22.84
N GLY A 130 -7.41 2.49 24.04
CA GLY A 130 -6.88 1.46 24.93
C GLY A 130 -5.70 0.75 24.28
N GLU A 131 -5.80 -0.57 24.08
CA GLU A 131 -4.78 -1.36 23.39
C GLU A 131 -4.96 -1.39 21.87
N ALA A 132 -6.11 -0.97 21.35
CA ALA A 132 -6.40 -0.95 19.93
C ALA A 132 -6.02 0.40 19.29
N VAL A 133 -5.73 0.37 17.99
CA VAL A 133 -5.40 1.56 17.21
C VAL A 133 -6.30 1.60 15.99
N LEU A 134 -7.16 2.62 15.94
CA LEU A 134 -7.95 2.97 14.76
C LEU A 134 -7.15 3.93 13.90
N SER A 135 -6.92 3.59 12.65
CA SER A 135 -6.19 4.43 11.70
C SER A 135 -6.98 4.61 10.41
N GLY A 136 -6.79 5.76 9.78
CA GLY A 136 -7.33 6.03 8.45
C GLY A 136 -6.37 6.88 7.64
N SER A 137 -6.41 6.71 6.32
CA SER A 137 -5.68 7.58 5.40
C SER A 137 -6.53 7.92 4.18
N TRP A 138 -6.47 9.18 3.79
CA TRP A 138 -7.00 9.66 2.52
C TRP A 138 -5.84 10.03 1.61
N GLN A 139 -5.93 9.61 0.35
CA GLN A 139 -4.92 9.88 -0.67
C GLN A 139 -5.59 10.42 -1.93
N PHE A 140 -4.93 11.40 -2.57
CA PHE A 140 -5.30 11.93 -3.87
C PHE A 140 -4.13 11.86 -4.84
N THR A 141 -4.39 11.39 -6.04
CA THR A 141 -3.42 11.33 -7.13
C THR A 141 -3.96 12.13 -8.31
N ARG A 142 -3.12 13.01 -8.87
CA ARG A 142 -3.51 13.84 -10.01
C ARG A 142 -3.69 13.01 -11.27
N LYS A 143 -4.54 13.51 -12.17
CA LYS A 143 -4.69 12.93 -13.51
C LYS A 143 -3.34 12.99 -14.24
N ASP A 144 -3.02 11.93 -14.95
CA ASP A 144 -1.99 11.88 -15.97
C ASP A 144 -2.70 11.91 -17.33
N GLU A 145 -2.47 12.98 -18.09
CA GLU A 145 -3.16 13.25 -19.35
C GLU A 145 -2.73 12.28 -20.46
N ASP A 146 -1.54 11.71 -20.35
CA ASP A 146 -0.96 10.81 -21.35
C ASP A 146 -1.39 9.34 -21.17
N LYS A 147 -2.14 9.05 -20.10
CA LYS A 147 -2.48 7.67 -19.68
C LYS A 147 -3.95 7.32 -19.75
N ALA A 148 -4.79 8.17 -20.36
CA ALA A 148 -6.22 7.92 -20.57
C ALA A 148 -6.91 7.34 -19.31
N GLU A 149 -7.56 6.17 -19.40
CA GLU A 149 -8.26 5.51 -18.29
C GLU A 149 -7.34 4.99 -17.19
N ASN A 150 -6.07 4.70 -17.49
CA ASN A 150 -5.05 4.32 -16.51
C ASN A 150 -4.46 5.55 -15.77
N GLY A 151 -4.78 6.75 -16.25
CA GLY A 151 -4.27 8.03 -15.77
C GLY A 151 -5.30 8.89 -15.04
N LEU A 152 -6.47 8.38 -14.65
CA LEU A 152 -7.53 9.24 -14.09
C LEU A 152 -7.16 9.81 -12.72
N ALA A 153 -7.73 10.97 -12.36
CA ALA A 153 -7.57 11.50 -11.01
C ALA A 153 -8.22 10.56 -9.98
N THR A 154 -7.47 10.11 -8.99
CA THR A 154 -7.92 9.11 -8.02
C THR A 154 -8.03 9.69 -6.62
N GLN A 155 -9.00 9.19 -5.86
CA GLN A 155 -9.09 9.37 -4.42
C GLN A 155 -9.31 7.99 -3.79
N GLN A 156 -8.54 7.70 -2.74
CA GLN A 156 -8.64 6.47 -1.98
C GLN A 156 -8.76 6.81 -0.49
N LEU A 157 -9.63 6.09 0.20
CA LEU A 157 -9.73 6.08 1.65
C LEU A 157 -9.41 4.66 2.14
N HIS A 158 -8.45 4.55 3.04
CA HIS A 158 -8.13 3.31 3.73
C HIS A 158 -8.47 3.47 5.21
N LEU A 159 -9.15 2.50 5.79
CA LEU A 159 -9.46 2.43 7.22
C LEU A 159 -8.92 1.11 7.77
N ASN A 160 -8.32 1.14 8.94
CA ASN A 160 -7.75 -0.04 9.58
C ASN A 160 -7.89 0.05 11.10
N LEU A 161 -8.26 -1.07 11.73
CA LEU A 161 -8.26 -1.27 13.17
C LEU A 161 -7.28 -2.39 13.50
N THR A 162 -6.28 -2.10 14.33
CA THR A 162 -5.30 -3.10 14.81
C THR A 162 -5.41 -3.24 16.33
N MET A 163 -5.27 -4.46 16.85
CA MET A 163 -5.23 -4.74 18.28
C MET A 163 -4.25 -5.87 18.61
N PRO A 164 -3.53 -5.83 19.75
CA PRO A 164 -2.87 -7.01 20.27
C PRO A 164 -3.91 -8.07 20.63
N LEU A 165 -3.56 -9.35 20.44
CA LEU A 165 -4.43 -10.49 20.73
C LEU A 165 -3.86 -11.34 21.86
N PHE A 166 -2.60 -11.74 21.75
CA PHE A 166 -1.91 -12.58 22.73
C PHE A 166 -0.40 -12.59 22.50
N ASP A 167 0.35 -12.97 23.52
CA ASP A 167 1.78 -13.21 23.43
C ASP A 167 2.06 -14.62 22.87
N LEU A 168 3.06 -14.73 22.00
CA LEU A 168 3.50 -16.00 21.42
C LEU A 168 5.01 -15.99 21.20
N ALA A 169 5.71 -17.01 21.70
CA ALA A 169 7.15 -17.21 21.46
C ALA A 169 8.01 -15.96 21.75
N GLY A 170 7.69 -15.22 22.81
CA GLY A 170 8.39 -13.98 23.19
C GLY A 170 8.10 -12.78 22.31
N GLY A 171 7.13 -12.87 21.40
CA GLY A 171 6.61 -11.75 20.62
C GLY A 171 5.11 -11.53 20.89
N VAL A 172 4.56 -10.47 20.31
CA VAL A 172 3.13 -10.13 20.38
C VAL A 172 2.48 -10.49 19.06
N VAL A 173 1.36 -11.21 19.11
CA VAL A 173 0.47 -11.39 17.96
C VAL A 173 -0.59 -10.29 18.01
N SER A 174 -0.66 -9.51 16.93
CA SER A 174 -1.71 -8.52 16.70
C SER A 174 -2.60 -8.94 15.54
N GLY A 175 -3.90 -8.66 15.68
CA GLY A 175 -4.87 -8.80 14.61
C GLY A 175 -5.24 -7.46 14.03
N SER A 176 -5.66 -7.44 12.78
CA SER A 176 -6.21 -6.24 12.15
C SER A 176 -7.40 -6.55 11.25
N VAL A 177 -8.25 -5.54 11.08
CA VAL A 177 -9.29 -5.51 10.05
C VAL A 177 -9.17 -4.20 9.28
N SER A 178 -9.33 -4.26 7.96
CA SER A 178 -9.14 -3.10 7.10
C SER A 178 -10.21 -3.04 6.01
N THR A 179 -10.37 -1.85 5.44
CA THR A 179 -11.20 -1.65 4.25
C THR A 179 -10.70 -0.49 3.41
N ASP A 180 -10.84 -0.64 2.10
CA ASP A 180 -10.48 0.38 1.12
C ASP A 180 -11.71 0.84 0.34
N TYR A 181 -11.78 2.14 0.11
CA TYR A 181 -12.78 2.79 -0.72
C TYR A 181 -12.11 3.64 -1.79
N GLY A 182 -12.65 3.60 -3.01
CA GLY A 182 -12.12 4.33 -4.16
C GLY A 182 -13.18 5.21 -4.81
N ASN A 183 -12.79 6.39 -5.28
CA ASN A 183 -13.64 7.16 -6.17
C ASN A 183 -13.76 6.48 -7.55
N ARG A 184 -14.63 7.00 -8.43
CA ARG A 184 -14.81 6.46 -9.79
C ARG A 184 -13.51 6.45 -10.59
N GLY A 185 -12.67 7.47 -10.44
CA GLY A 185 -11.36 7.53 -11.12
C GLY A 185 -10.44 6.39 -10.68
N TYR A 186 -10.37 6.12 -9.37
CA TYR A 186 -9.62 4.99 -8.83
C TYR A 186 -10.17 3.66 -9.34
N MET A 187 -11.48 3.46 -9.22
CA MET A 187 -12.15 2.23 -9.64
C MET A 187 -11.97 1.94 -11.12
N GLN A 188 -12.13 2.95 -11.98
CA GLN A 188 -11.89 2.81 -13.41
C GLN A 188 -10.41 2.54 -13.75
N THR A 189 -9.47 3.22 -13.07
CA THR A 189 -8.02 3.04 -13.29
C THR A 189 -7.55 1.63 -12.94
N TRP A 190 -8.01 1.10 -11.81
CA TRP A 190 -7.50 -0.16 -11.24
C TRP A 190 -8.31 -1.39 -11.62
N TYR A 191 -9.62 -1.23 -11.84
CA TYR A 191 -10.55 -2.35 -12.05
C TYR A 191 -11.42 -2.18 -13.30
N GLY A 192 -11.37 -1.04 -13.99
CA GLY A 192 -12.17 -0.79 -15.19
C GLY A 192 -11.57 -1.39 -16.45
N VAL A 193 -12.42 -1.51 -17.48
CA VAL A 193 -12.03 -1.85 -18.85
C VAL A 193 -12.75 -0.89 -19.79
N SER A 194 -11.99 0.00 -20.44
CA SER A 194 -12.51 0.95 -21.43
C SER A 194 -12.93 0.24 -22.73
N PRO A 195 -13.75 0.87 -23.59
CA PRO A 195 -14.06 0.34 -24.92
C PRO A 195 -12.80 0.04 -25.76
N GLU A 196 -11.80 0.92 -25.70
CA GLU A 196 -10.54 0.78 -26.41
C GLU A 196 -9.69 -0.36 -25.83
N GLN A 197 -9.70 -0.55 -24.51
CA GLN A 197 -9.05 -1.67 -23.84
C GLN A 197 -9.74 -3.00 -24.19
N ALA A 198 -11.08 -3.04 -24.15
CA ALA A 198 -11.87 -4.21 -24.53
C ALA A 198 -11.56 -4.66 -25.97
N ALA A 199 -11.50 -3.71 -26.90
CA ALA A 199 -11.17 -3.98 -28.31
C ALA A 199 -9.76 -4.56 -28.52
N ARG A 200 -8.79 -4.22 -27.66
CA ARG A 200 -7.40 -4.70 -27.77
C ARG A 200 -7.14 -6.01 -27.03
N THR A 201 -7.91 -6.32 -25.99
CA THR A 201 -7.61 -7.41 -25.04
C THR A 201 -8.61 -8.56 -25.11
N GLY A 202 -9.82 -8.30 -25.62
CA GLY A 202 -10.93 -9.25 -25.57
C GLY A 202 -11.63 -9.30 -24.21
N PHE A 203 -11.23 -8.48 -23.22
CA PHE A 203 -12.00 -8.31 -22.00
C PHE A 203 -13.33 -7.63 -22.29
N ALA A 204 -14.38 -8.01 -21.53
CA ALA A 204 -15.64 -7.27 -21.56
C ALA A 204 -15.42 -5.84 -21.05
N GLU A 205 -16.11 -4.86 -21.63
CA GLU A 205 -16.15 -3.51 -21.07
C GLU A 205 -16.64 -3.55 -19.62
N HIS A 206 -16.00 -2.77 -18.76
CA HIS A 206 -16.38 -2.66 -17.35
C HIS A 206 -16.23 -1.22 -16.87
N LYS A 207 -17.34 -0.65 -16.38
CA LYS A 207 -17.44 0.76 -15.98
C LYS A 207 -17.80 0.83 -14.50
N PRO A 208 -16.84 0.56 -13.60
CA PRO A 208 -17.09 0.48 -12.18
C PRO A 208 -17.47 1.85 -11.60
N LYS A 209 -18.35 1.84 -10.61
CA LYS A 209 -18.75 3.02 -9.85
C LYS A 209 -17.76 3.29 -8.72
N ALA A 210 -17.80 4.48 -8.14
CA ALA A 210 -17.14 4.76 -6.87
C ALA A 210 -17.71 3.84 -5.79
N GLY A 211 -16.88 3.33 -4.89
CA GLY A 211 -17.33 2.31 -3.97
C GLY A 211 -16.25 1.67 -3.12
N LEU A 212 -16.70 0.71 -2.32
CA LEU A 212 -15.86 -0.21 -1.58
C LEU A 212 -15.01 -1.02 -2.57
N VAL A 213 -13.70 -1.02 -2.34
CA VAL A 213 -12.73 -1.78 -3.14
C VAL A 213 -12.54 -3.16 -2.50
N SER A 214 -12.31 -3.19 -1.19
CA SER A 214 -11.95 -4.42 -0.48
C SER A 214 -12.25 -4.34 1.02
N ALA A 215 -12.27 -5.53 1.63
CA ALA A 215 -12.14 -5.71 3.07
C ALA A 215 -11.02 -6.73 3.35
N GLY A 216 -10.26 -6.50 4.42
CA GLY A 216 -9.09 -7.31 4.77
C GLY A 216 -9.06 -7.70 6.24
N VAL A 217 -8.38 -8.80 6.52
CA VAL A 217 -8.00 -9.24 7.86
C VAL A 217 -6.50 -9.52 7.88
N GLY A 218 -5.84 -9.16 8.97
CA GLY A 218 -4.40 -9.35 9.14
C GLY A 218 -4.05 -10.00 10.46
N LEU A 219 -2.95 -10.75 10.45
CA LEU A 219 -2.27 -11.22 11.65
C LEU A 219 -0.80 -10.85 11.53
N LYS A 220 -0.24 -10.26 12.59
CA LYS A 220 1.17 -9.89 12.66
C LYS A 220 1.76 -10.38 13.97
N TRP A 221 2.79 -11.22 13.88
CA TRP A 221 3.66 -11.52 15.00
C TRP A 221 4.85 -10.57 14.97
N SER A 222 5.14 -9.89 16.09
CA SER A 222 6.29 -8.98 16.23
C SER A 222 7.12 -9.36 17.45
N HIS A 223 8.42 -9.53 17.25
CA HIS A 223 9.38 -9.90 18.29
C HIS A 223 10.51 -8.88 18.35
N ARG A 224 10.63 -8.24 19.52
CA ARG A 224 11.67 -7.25 19.78
C ARG A 224 13.04 -7.95 19.90
N VAL A 225 13.97 -7.55 19.04
CA VAL A 225 15.34 -8.07 19.02
C VAL A 225 16.27 -7.00 19.58
N GLY A 226 16.71 -7.19 20.82
CA GLY A 226 17.52 -6.19 21.53
C GLY A 226 16.76 -4.88 21.79
N ARG A 227 17.48 -3.76 21.89
CA ARG A 227 16.84 -2.46 22.17
C ARG A 227 16.19 -1.82 20.94
N ASN A 228 16.75 -2.07 19.76
CA ASN A 228 16.54 -1.27 18.56
C ASN A 228 16.02 -2.09 17.37
N GLY A 229 15.92 -3.43 17.51
CA GLY A 229 15.48 -4.32 16.45
C GLY A 229 14.06 -4.83 16.67
N ASN A 230 13.37 -5.12 15.58
CA ASN A 230 12.09 -5.82 15.59
C ASN A 230 12.03 -6.77 14.39
N TRP A 231 11.95 -8.08 14.65
CA TRP A 231 11.60 -9.06 13.63
C TRP A 231 10.09 -9.25 13.63
N TYR A 232 9.48 -9.34 12.45
CA TYR A 232 8.06 -9.62 12.33
C TYR A 232 7.75 -10.59 11.20
N ILE A 233 6.63 -11.28 11.36
CA ILE A 233 5.96 -12.08 10.33
C ILE A 233 4.53 -11.59 10.26
N ALA A 234 4.02 -11.35 9.06
CA ALA A 234 2.64 -10.91 8.85
C ALA A 234 1.98 -11.71 7.76
N ALA A 235 0.71 -12.08 7.99
CA ALA A 235 -0.17 -12.68 7.00
C ALA A 235 -1.42 -11.80 6.85
N GLU A 236 -1.87 -11.61 5.63
CA GLU A 236 -3.04 -10.81 5.30
C GLU A 236 -3.97 -11.59 4.38
N GLY A 237 -5.27 -11.54 4.62
CA GLY A 237 -6.30 -12.05 3.74
C GLY A 237 -7.22 -10.92 3.31
N THR A 238 -7.30 -10.64 2.02
CA THR A 238 -8.07 -9.52 1.47
C THR A 238 -9.07 -10.02 0.44
N ARG A 239 -10.30 -9.52 0.52
CA ARG A 239 -11.36 -9.79 -0.45
C ARG A 239 -11.74 -8.51 -1.16
N LEU A 240 -11.64 -8.52 -2.50
CA LEU A 240 -12.23 -7.51 -3.36
C LEU A 240 -13.76 -7.58 -3.31
N LEU A 241 -14.42 -6.43 -3.37
CA LEU A 241 -15.87 -6.29 -3.17
C LEU A 241 -16.51 -5.45 -4.29
N GLY A 242 -17.82 -5.63 -4.48
CA GLY A 242 -18.61 -4.90 -5.47
C GLY A 242 -17.99 -4.90 -6.87
N ASP A 243 -18.05 -3.75 -7.55
CA ASP A 243 -17.56 -3.61 -8.92
C ASP A 243 -16.05 -3.91 -9.07
N ALA A 244 -15.25 -3.84 -7.98
CA ALA A 244 -13.86 -4.28 -8.03
C ALA A 244 -13.77 -5.80 -8.16
N ALA A 245 -14.60 -6.55 -7.43
CA ALA A 245 -14.64 -8.02 -7.50
C ALA A 245 -15.19 -8.53 -8.83
N ASP A 246 -16.15 -7.81 -9.42
CA ASP A 246 -16.82 -8.17 -10.67
C ASP A 246 -16.03 -7.79 -11.93
N SER A 247 -14.85 -7.20 -11.76
CA SER A 247 -14.00 -6.75 -12.86
C SER A 247 -13.50 -7.92 -13.72
N PRO A 248 -13.57 -7.82 -15.06
CA PRO A 248 -13.04 -8.84 -15.98
C PRO A 248 -11.54 -9.11 -15.83
N ILE A 249 -10.78 -8.17 -15.28
CA ILE A 249 -9.33 -8.33 -15.05
C ILE A 249 -9.01 -8.97 -13.69
N VAL A 250 -10.01 -9.19 -12.84
CA VAL A 250 -9.88 -9.88 -11.55
C VAL A 250 -10.09 -11.38 -11.74
N GLN A 251 -9.02 -12.15 -11.56
CA GLN A 251 -9.04 -13.61 -11.66
C GLN A 251 -9.45 -14.27 -10.33
N LYS A 252 -9.08 -13.65 -9.20
CA LYS A 252 -9.41 -14.12 -7.84
C LYS A 252 -9.74 -12.93 -6.94
N PRO A 253 -10.99 -12.80 -6.46
CA PRO A 253 -11.35 -11.72 -5.55
C PRO A 253 -10.80 -11.93 -4.13
N ASN A 254 -10.55 -13.18 -3.70
CA ASN A 254 -9.88 -13.47 -2.43
C ASN A 254 -8.38 -13.62 -2.67
N GLN A 255 -7.58 -12.93 -1.86
CA GLN A 255 -6.14 -12.81 -2.01
C GLN A 255 -5.47 -12.96 -0.64
N PHE A 256 -4.25 -13.51 -0.64
CA PHE A 256 -3.50 -13.76 0.59
C PHE A 256 -2.06 -13.23 0.49
N GLY A 257 -1.62 -12.42 1.44
CA GLY A 257 -0.23 -11.97 1.55
C GLY A 257 0.47 -12.70 2.69
N LEU A 258 1.75 -13.01 2.51
CA LEU A 258 2.65 -13.41 3.59
C LEU A 258 3.96 -12.64 3.48
N MET A 259 4.45 -12.08 4.58
CA MET A 259 5.74 -11.40 4.61
C MET A 259 6.47 -11.65 5.92
N SER A 260 7.80 -11.55 5.86
CA SER A 260 8.67 -11.49 7.03
C SER A 260 9.68 -10.37 6.83
N GLY A 261 9.96 -9.61 7.87
CA GLY A 261 10.91 -8.51 7.79
C GLY A 261 11.52 -8.16 9.12
N TYR A 262 12.64 -7.46 9.07
CA TYR A 262 13.35 -6.93 10.21
C TYR A 262 13.45 -5.43 10.09
N THR A 263 13.12 -4.73 11.16
CA THR A 263 13.24 -3.29 11.30
C THR A 263 14.33 -2.97 12.32
N HIS A 264 15.18 -2.00 12.01
CA HIS A 264 16.18 -1.47 12.92
C HIS A 264 16.05 0.05 13.02
N ARG A 265 16.09 0.56 14.27
CA ARG A 265 16.05 1.99 14.57
C ARG A 265 17.37 2.46 15.18
N PHE A 266 17.95 3.51 14.64
CA PHE A 266 19.17 4.15 15.13
C PHE A 266 18.84 5.33 16.03
#